data_AF-A0A939DJS4-F1
#
_entry.id   AF-A0A939DJS4-F1
#
_cell.length_a   1.000
_cell.length_b   1.000
_cell.length_c   1.000
_cell.angle_alpha   90.00
_cell.angle_beta   90.00
_cell.angle_gamma   90.00
#
_symmetry.space_group_name_H-M   'P 1'
#
loop_
_entity.id
_entity.type
_entity.pdbx_description
1 polymer ?
#
loop_
_entity_poly.entity_id
_entity_poly.type
_entity_poly.pdbx_seq_one_letter_code
_entity_poly.pdbx_strand_id
1 'polypeptide(L)'
;MKLVVKFFSEIAIKSKPVRRRFVDKLAENVRAVLRDIDPAVEVRRHWDKLEVQCAADAASQRRMVEALGHVSGITYILEVQSHPLGEVEEIVEHVLPVYAGRLAGKTFAVRCKRSGQHDFTSVEVERTVGGALLARTDAAGVRLKDPEVTVDLEISKHTLYVVGQRHRGPGGYPVGSLDPVLSLISGGFDSPVASYLTMRRGMRTHYLFFNLGGRDHEVGVKEVALYLWQKYGCNQRVLFISVPFEEVVAELLGKIQDSQMGVILKRMMLRVADRIADDLEIDALVTGECVAQVSSQTLRNLSVIDAVSERLVLRPLIATDKEDIVRIATEIGTRDFAANMPEYCGVISVNPTTRARLARVEAEERRFDMAILDRALANAKQTRIDRLAQEELERADVEVLSVPLAGATIIDIRHPDEEELAPLRVRGEVLKIPFYELHGKAAGLPRGQTYMLYCGKGVMSRLHASHLQGEEGLEVKVYAP
;
A
#
# COMPACT_ATOMS: atom_id res chain seq x y z
N MET A 1 -6.65 12.51 -23.59
CA MET A 1 -5.39 12.71 -22.81
C MET A 1 -4.84 11.34 -22.47
N LYS A 2 -3.52 11.17 -22.42
CA LYS A 2 -2.86 9.88 -22.16
C LYS A 2 -2.04 9.98 -20.88
N LEU A 3 -1.87 8.86 -20.18
CA LEU A 3 -0.90 8.77 -19.08
C LEU A 3 0.32 8.00 -19.56
N VAL A 4 1.50 8.55 -19.33
CA VAL A 4 2.77 7.88 -19.61
C VAL A 4 3.45 7.55 -18.30
N VAL A 5 3.65 6.25 -18.08
CA VAL A 5 4.31 5.72 -16.88
C VAL A 5 5.78 5.46 -17.19
N LYS A 6 6.67 6.14 -16.46
CA LYS A 6 8.12 5.97 -16.53
C LYS A 6 8.59 4.99 -15.46
N PHE A 7 9.37 4.02 -15.89
CA PHE A 7 9.87 2.95 -15.02
C PHE A 7 10.88 3.48 -14.00
N PHE A 8 11.04 2.75 -12.91
CA PHE A 8 12.18 2.90 -12.02
C PHE A 8 13.52 2.75 -12.75
N SER A 9 14.45 3.67 -12.48
CA SER A 9 15.74 3.73 -13.17
C SER A 9 16.54 2.43 -13.03
N GLU A 10 16.44 1.75 -11.88
CA GLU A 10 17.07 0.45 -11.69
C GLU A 10 16.47 -0.67 -12.57
N ILE A 11 15.23 -0.53 -13.06
CA ILE A 11 14.65 -1.47 -14.03
C ILE A 11 15.34 -1.29 -15.39
N ALA A 12 15.70 -0.06 -15.76
CA ALA A 12 16.29 0.25 -17.05
C ALA A 12 17.72 -0.31 -17.23
N ILE A 13 18.46 -0.47 -16.14
CA ILE A 13 19.83 -1.01 -16.16
C ILE A 13 19.90 -2.55 -16.15
N LYS A 14 18.76 -3.25 -16.04
CA LYS A 14 18.73 -4.72 -16.05
C LYS A 14 19.00 -5.28 -17.44
N SER A 15 19.47 -6.53 -17.50
CA SER A 15 19.61 -7.28 -18.76
C SER A 15 18.27 -7.33 -19.50
N LYS A 16 18.31 -7.43 -20.84
CA LYS A 16 17.09 -7.41 -21.68
C LYS A 16 16.01 -8.40 -21.21
N PRO A 17 16.31 -9.67 -20.86
CA PRO A 17 15.30 -10.62 -20.39
C PRO A 17 14.69 -10.22 -19.04
N VAL A 18 15.51 -9.81 -18.07
CA VAL A 18 15.05 -9.41 -16.73
C VAL A 18 14.22 -8.15 -16.81
N ARG A 19 14.67 -7.17 -17.59
CA ARG A 19 13.93 -5.93 -17.84
C ARG A 19 12.57 -6.20 -18.46
N ARG A 20 12.49 -7.09 -19.45
CA ARG A 20 11.22 -7.49 -20.06
C ARG A 20 10.27 -8.08 -19.01
N ARG A 21 10.74 -9.01 -18.17
CA ARG A 21 9.94 -9.59 -17.07
C ARG A 21 9.37 -8.52 -16.12
N PHE A 22 10.19 -7.54 -15.73
CA PHE A 22 9.74 -6.43 -14.88
C PHE A 22 8.74 -5.53 -15.59
N VAL A 23 8.99 -5.15 -16.84
CA VAL A 23 8.06 -4.29 -17.60
C VAL A 23 6.72 -4.99 -17.82
N ASP A 24 6.74 -6.30 -18.10
CA ASP A 24 5.53 -7.11 -18.25
C ASP A 24 4.73 -7.15 -16.95
N LYS A 25 5.40 -7.43 -15.82
CA LYS A 25 4.74 -7.42 -14.51
C LYS A 25 4.21 -6.05 -14.13
N LEU A 26 4.94 -4.98 -14.43
CA LEU A 26 4.47 -3.61 -14.20
C LEU A 26 3.21 -3.31 -15.01
N ALA A 27 3.17 -3.72 -16.28
CA ALA A 27 2.00 -3.53 -17.13
C ALA A 27 0.78 -4.32 -16.63
N GLU A 28 0.98 -5.52 -16.09
CA GLU A 28 -0.06 -6.28 -15.41
C GLU A 28 -0.59 -5.54 -14.16
N ASN A 29 0.31 -5.06 -13.30
CA ASN A 29 -0.06 -4.36 -12.07
C ASN A 29 -0.82 -3.07 -12.37
N VAL A 30 -0.33 -2.26 -13.31
CA VAL A 30 -1.00 -1.04 -13.78
C VAL A 30 -2.39 -1.36 -14.31
N ARG A 31 -2.53 -2.39 -15.17
CA ARG A 31 -3.85 -2.81 -15.67
C ARG A 31 -4.76 -3.32 -14.57
N ALA A 32 -4.23 -4.04 -13.59
CA ALA A 32 -5.01 -4.58 -12.48
C ALA A 32 -5.60 -3.48 -11.60
N VAL A 33 -4.83 -2.43 -11.31
CA VAL A 33 -5.26 -1.29 -10.49
C VAL A 33 -6.21 -0.37 -11.24
N LEU A 34 -5.96 -0.12 -12.53
CA LEU A 34 -6.77 0.84 -13.30
C LEU A 34 -8.10 0.28 -13.80
N ARG A 35 -8.26 -1.05 -13.89
CA ARG A 35 -9.51 -1.69 -14.35
C ARG A 35 -10.71 -1.39 -13.44
N ASP A 36 -10.48 -1.12 -12.16
CA ASP A 36 -11.53 -0.71 -11.23
C ASP A 36 -12.07 0.70 -11.53
N ILE A 37 -11.32 1.50 -12.28
CA ILE A 37 -11.66 2.90 -12.63
C ILE A 37 -12.17 2.98 -14.07
N ASP A 38 -11.48 2.31 -15.00
CA ASP A 38 -11.86 2.21 -16.41
C ASP A 38 -11.70 0.75 -16.88
N PRO A 39 -12.80 0.00 -17.02
CA PRO A 39 -12.76 -1.38 -17.49
C PRO A 39 -12.16 -1.57 -18.88
N ALA A 40 -12.16 -0.52 -19.72
CA ALA A 40 -11.63 -0.53 -21.08
C ALA A 40 -10.18 -0.03 -21.18
N VAL A 41 -9.50 0.18 -20.05
CA VAL A 41 -8.13 0.71 -20.02
C VAL A 41 -7.15 -0.14 -20.85
N GLU A 42 -6.43 0.51 -21.76
CA GLU A 42 -5.36 -0.11 -22.53
C GLU A 42 -3.99 0.29 -21.99
N VAL A 43 -3.13 -0.70 -21.74
CA VAL A 43 -1.75 -0.49 -21.30
C VAL A 43 -0.81 -1.04 -22.37
N ARG A 44 -0.16 -0.13 -23.09
CA ARG A 44 0.79 -0.41 -24.18
C ARG A 44 2.22 -0.29 -23.67
N ARG A 45 3.02 -1.30 -24.00
CA ARG A 45 4.44 -1.37 -23.60
C ARG A 45 5.29 -0.74 -24.69
N HIS A 46 6.14 0.19 -24.29
CA HIS A 46 7.21 0.72 -25.13
C HIS A 46 8.56 0.37 -24.52
N TRP A 47 9.64 0.66 -25.25
CA TRP A 47 10.98 0.36 -24.78
C TRP A 47 11.25 1.00 -23.43
N ASP A 48 10.90 2.27 -23.19
CA ASP A 48 11.27 3.05 -22.01
C ASP A 48 10.09 3.54 -21.16
N LYS A 49 8.86 3.19 -21.53
CA LYS A 49 7.62 3.67 -20.90
C LYS A 49 6.47 2.67 -21.06
N LEU A 50 5.47 2.77 -20.18
CA LEU A 50 4.12 2.30 -20.50
C LEU A 50 3.30 3.51 -20.96
N GLU A 51 2.52 3.33 -22.02
CA GLU A 51 1.46 4.26 -22.41
C GLU A 51 0.13 3.67 -21.93
N VAL A 52 -0.61 4.44 -21.16
CA VAL A 52 -1.95 4.10 -20.67
C VAL A 52 -2.94 4.98 -21.44
N GLN A 53 -3.83 4.31 -22.18
CA GLN A 53 -4.94 4.95 -22.88
C GLN A 53 -6.23 4.66 -22.11
N CYS A 54 -6.95 5.72 -21.77
CA CYS A 54 -8.22 5.66 -21.07
C CYS A 54 -9.19 6.67 -21.69
N ALA A 55 -10.47 6.30 -21.77
CA ALA A 55 -11.55 7.18 -22.25
C ALA A 55 -12.16 8.01 -21.10
N ALA A 56 -11.38 8.23 -20.05
CA ALA A 56 -11.84 8.73 -18.77
C ALA A 56 -11.99 10.26 -18.75
N ASP A 57 -13.02 10.75 -18.08
CA ASP A 57 -13.17 12.17 -17.73
C ASP A 57 -12.06 12.66 -16.77
N ALA A 58 -12.00 13.96 -16.52
CA ALA A 58 -10.98 14.57 -15.67
C ALA A 58 -10.98 14.04 -14.22
N ALA A 59 -12.13 13.68 -13.65
CA ALA A 59 -12.21 13.16 -12.28
C ALA A 59 -11.66 11.72 -12.22
N SER A 60 -12.04 10.89 -13.19
CA SER A 60 -11.54 9.53 -13.33
C SER A 60 -10.03 9.52 -13.61
N GLN A 61 -9.53 10.45 -14.42
CA GLN A 61 -8.09 10.61 -14.64
C GLN A 61 -7.32 10.95 -13.36
N ARG A 62 -7.85 11.86 -12.51
CA ARG A 62 -7.24 12.14 -11.19
C ARG A 62 -7.15 10.87 -10.33
N ARG A 63 -8.24 10.08 -10.27
CA ARG A 63 -8.23 8.79 -9.56
C ARG A 63 -7.20 7.80 -10.13
N MET A 64 -7.00 7.78 -11.46
CA MET A 64 -5.97 6.93 -12.07
C MET A 64 -4.57 7.36 -11.70
N VAL A 65 -4.28 8.67 -11.72
CA VAL A 65 -2.98 9.22 -11.31
C VAL A 65 -2.69 8.85 -9.85
N GLU A 66 -3.66 9.04 -8.96
CA GLU A 66 -3.55 8.66 -7.55
C GLU A 66 -3.27 7.16 -7.40
N ALA A 67 -4.06 6.32 -8.06
CA ALA A 67 -3.89 4.87 -7.99
C ALA A 67 -2.51 4.42 -8.51
N LEU A 68 -2.02 5.02 -9.60
CA LEU A 68 -0.67 4.80 -10.11
C LEU A 68 0.42 5.29 -9.14
N GLY A 69 0.13 6.32 -8.33
CA GLY A 69 1.00 6.82 -7.26
C GLY A 69 1.32 5.77 -6.20
N HIS A 70 0.52 4.70 -6.12
CA HIS A 70 0.74 3.58 -5.21
C HIS A 70 1.38 2.34 -5.87
N VAL A 71 1.58 2.34 -7.19
CA VAL A 71 2.12 1.19 -7.92
C VAL A 71 3.65 1.19 -7.93
N SER A 72 4.24 0.25 -7.18
CA SER A 72 5.69 0.02 -7.18
C SER A 72 6.21 -0.37 -8.56
N GLY A 73 7.40 0.14 -8.91
CA GLY A 73 7.98 0.08 -10.25
C GLY A 73 7.85 1.38 -11.06
N ILE A 74 7.04 2.33 -10.60
CA ILE A 74 6.81 3.62 -11.27
C ILE A 74 7.64 4.72 -10.63
N THR A 75 8.40 5.48 -11.43
CA THR A 75 9.10 6.70 -10.94
C THR A 75 8.33 7.95 -11.22
N TYR A 76 7.75 8.07 -12.42
CA TYR A 76 6.95 9.23 -12.78
C TYR A 76 5.71 8.80 -13.57
N ILE A 77 4.62 9.48 -13.30
CA ILE A 77 3.39 9.42 -14.07
C ILE A 77 3.27 10.78 -14.76
N LEU A 78 3.28 10.76 -16.08
CA LEU A 78 3.22 11.95 -16.90
C LEU A 78 1.83 12.03 -17.52
N GLU A 79 1.18 13.16 -17.32
CA GLU A 79 -0.01 13.54 -18.05
C GLU A 79 0.42 14.08 -19.41
N VAL A 80 -0.02 13.45 -20.51
CA VAL A 80 0.45 13.80 -21.85
C VAL A 80 -0.74 14.07 -22.78
N GLN A 81 -0.71 15.21 -23.45
CA GLN A 81 -1.62 15.49 -24.56
C GLN A 81 -0.94 15.12 -25.88
N SER A 82 -1.67 14.43 -26.75
CA SER A 82 -1.18 14.04 -28.08
C SER A 82 -1.96 14.75 -29.16
N HIS A 83 -1.25 15.39 -30.08
CA HIS A 83 -1.79 16.14 -31.21
C HIS A 83 -1.09 15.69 -32.51
N PRO A 84 -1.74 15.78 -33.68
CA PRO A 84 -1.03 15.68 -34.96
C PRO A 84 0.13 16.68 -35.02
N LEU A 85 1.26 16.26 -35.60
CA LEU A 85 2.39 17.14 -35.83
C LEU A 85 2.09 18.03 -37.05
N GLY A 86 1.48 19.19 -36.81
CA GLY A 86 1.33 20.27 -37.78
C GLY A 86 2.64 21.05 -37.97
N GLU A 87 2.53 22.31 -38.39
CA GLU A 87 3.67 23.21 -38.53
C GLU A 87 4.25 23.61 -37.16
N VAL A 88 5.52 24.05 -37.13
CA VAL A 88 6.21 24.38 -35.87
C VAL A 88 5.51 25.49 -35.11
N GLU A 89 4.94 26.47 -35.83
CA GLU A 89 4.18 27.58 -35.27
C GLU A 89 2.89 27.12 -34.58
N GLU A 90 2.25 26.08 -35.11
CA GLU A 90 1.00 25.52 -34.57
C GLU A 90 1.22 24.79 -33.24
N ILE A 91 2.43 24.29 -32.98
CA ILE A 91 2.80 23.67 -31.71
C ILE A 91 2.49 24.60 -30.53
N VAL A 92 2.67 25.92 -30.70
CA VAL A 92 2.43 26.92 -29.66
C VAL A 92 0.99 26.87 -29.15
N GLU A 93 0.02 26.73 -30.05
CA GLU A 93 -1.40 26.72 -29.69
C GLU A 93 -1.78 25.50 -28.84
N HIS A 94 -1.04 24.40 -28.97
CA HIS A 94 -1.22 23.21 -28.14
C HIS A 94 -0.49 23.31 -26.79
N VAL A 95 0.65 24.01 -26.73
CA VAL A 95 1.48 24.12 -25.51
C VAL A 95 0.96 25.19 -24.56
N LEU A 96 0.46 26.31 -25.10
CA LEU A 96 0.08 27.47 -24.32
C LEU A 96 -1.03 27.18 -23.28
N PRO A 97 -2.14 26.50 -23.62
CA PRO A 97 -3.18 26.16 -22.64
C PRO A 97 -2.68 25.25 -21.50
N VAL A 98 -1.63 24.47 -21.75
CA VAL A 98 -1.07 23.52 -20.77
C VAL A 98 -0.13 24.20 -19.78
N TYR A 99 0.62 25.21 -20.24
CA TYR A 99 1.71 25.80 -19.48
C TYR A 99 1.49 27.24 -19.03
N ALA A 100 0.60 28.02 -19.65
CA ALA A 100 0.44 29.45 -19.38
C ALA A 100 0.32 29.78 -17.88
N GLY A 101 -0.61 29.13 -17.17
CA GLY A 101 -0.79 29.36 -15.73
C GLY A 101 0.40 28.91 -14.86
N ARG A 102 1.22 27.96 -15.33
CA ARG A 102 2.40 27.47 -14.61
C ARG A 102 3.63 28.37 -14.79
N LEU A 103 3.66 29.12 -15.88
CA LEU A 103 4.79 30.00 -16.23
C LEU A 103 4.71 31.36 -15.53
N ALA A 104 3.52 31.80 -15.12
CA ALA A 104 3.31 33.08 -14.46
C ALA A 104 4.30 33.31 -13.29
N GLY A 105 5.09 34.39 -13.38
CA GLY A 105 6.09 34.78 -12.40
C GLY A 105 7.33 33.90 -12.32
N LYS A 106 7.48 32.89 -13.18
CA LYS A 106 8.56 31.89 -13.11
C LYS A 106 9.49 31.93 -14.31
N THR A 107 10.72 31.51 -14.09
CA THR A 107 11.68 31.26 -15.16
C THR A 107 11.48 29.88 -15.77
N PHE A 108 11.68 29.74 -17.09
CA PHE A 108 11.43 28.48 -17.77
C PHE A 108 12.43 28.14 -18.88
N ALA A 109 12.43 26.88 -19.29
CA ALA A 109 13.10 26.42 -20.51
C ALA A 109 12.22 25.44 -21.28
N VAL A 110 12.25 25.53 -22.61
CA VAL A 110 11.64 24.53 -23.49
C VAL A 110 12.67 23.44 -23.79
N ARG A 111 12.21 22.19 -23.77
CA ARG A 111 12.99 20.99 -24.08
C ARG A 111 12.22 20.12 -25.05
N CYS A 112 12.75 19.93 -26.26
CA CYS A 112 12.11 19.15 -27.31
C CYS A 112 12.93 17.91 -27.65
N LYS A 113 12.35 16.72 -27.44
CA LYS A 113 12.90 15.45 -27.93
C LYS A 113 12.26 15.10 -29.27
N ARG A 114 13.08 14.83 -30.29
CA ARG A 114 12.60 14.51 -31.64
C ARG A 114 13.04 13.10 -32.05
N SER A 115 12.11 12.34 -32.61
CA SER A 115 12.35 11.01 -33.20
C SER A 115 11.65 10.91 -34.55
N GLY A 116 12.40 10.71 -35.63
CA GLY A 116 11.89 10.69 -37.00
C GLY A 116 12.68 11.61 -37.95
N GLN A 117 12.18 11.75 -39.18
CA GLN A 117 12.69 12.69 -40.19
C GLN A 117 11.75 13.89 -40.27
N HIS A 118 12.32 15.09 -40.19
CA HIS A 118 11.62 16.37 -40.13
C HIS A 118 12.51 17.44 -40.76
N ASP A 119 11.92 18.47 -41.35
CA ASP A 119 12.64 19.58 -41.98
C ASP A 119 13.10 20.64 -40.95
N PHE A 120 12.86 20.40 -39.67
CA PHE A 120 13.24 21.25 -38.54
C PHE A 120 14.01 20.46 -37.47
N THR A 121 14.73 21.21 -36.64
CA THR A 121 15.52 20.73 -35.51
C THR A 121 14.76 20.91 -34.19
N SER A 122 15.12 20.12 -33.17
CA SER A 122 14.59 20.34 -31.81
C SER A 122 14.85 21.75 -31.30
N VAL A 123 16.00 22.33 -31.65
CA VAL A 123 16.41 23.67 -31.20
C VAL A 123 15.54 24.76 -31.85
N GLU A 124 15.14 24.60 -33.10
CA GLU A 124 14.19 25.51 -33.76
C GLU A 124 12.84 25.47 -33.06
N VAL A 125 12.31 24.28 -32.77
CA VAL A 125 11.05 24.14 -31.99
C VAL A 125 11.18 24.79 -30.62
N GLU A 126 12.28 24.54 -29.89
CA GLU A 126 12.52 25.13 -28.57
C GLU A 126 12.55 26.67 -28.62
N ARG A 127 13.16 27.25 -29.66
CA ARG A 127 13.23 28.71 -29.85
C ARG A 127 11.88 29.30 -30.21
N THR A 128 11.16 28.72 -31.18
CA THR A 128 9.86 29.21 -31.63
C THR A 128 8.84 29.15 -30.50
N VAL A 129 8.73 27.99 -29.84
CA VAL A 129 7.81 27.81 -28.71
C VAL A 129 8.22 28.67 -27.51
N GLY A 130 9.52 28.73 -27.20
CA GLY A 130 10.03 29.55 -26.09
C GLY A 130 9.76 31.04 -26.27
N GLY A 131 10.00 31.57 -27.48
CA GLY A 131 9.72 32.97 -27.81
C GLY A 131 8.23 33.30 -27.72
N ALA A 132 7.37 32.42 -28.25
CA ALA A 132 5.93 32.64 -28.20
C ALA A 132 5.35 32.55 -26.77
N LEU A 133 5.83 31.61 -25.95
CA LEU A 133 5.43 31.51 -24.54
C LEU A 133 5.89 32.74 -23.74
N LEU A 134 7.10 33.22 -23.97
CA LEU A 134 7.59 34.43 -23.31
C LEU A 134 6.76 35.67 -23.69
N ALA A 135 6.30 35.76 -24.93
CA ALA A 135 5.51 36.90 -25.41
C ALA A 135 4.03 36.84 -24.99
N ARG A 136 3.48 35.65 -24.73
CA ARG A 136 2.03 35.42 -24.52
C ARG A 136 1.66 34.97 -23.11
N THR A 137 2.62 34.95 -22.18
CA THR A 137 2.38 34.54 -20.78
C THR A 137 3.09 35.50 -19.83
N ASP A 138 2.70 35.49 -18.55
CA ASP A 138 3.32 36.31 -17.50
C ASP A 138 4.64 35.70 -16.98
N ALA A 139 5.41 35.01 -17.84
CA ALA A 139 6.66 34.39 -17.47
C ALA A 139 7.71 35.43 -17.05
N ALA A 140 8.51 35.12 -16.01
CA ALA A 140 9.57 36.02 -15.56
C ALA A 140 10.76 36.07 -16.53
N GLY A 141 10.95 35.03 -17.34
CA GLY A 141 11.99 34.96 -18.36
C GLY A 141 12.43 33.55 -18.72
N VAL A 142 13.30 33.44 -19.72
CA VAL A 142 13.89 32.16 -20.14
C VAL A 142 15.21 31.91 -19.42
N ARG A 143 15.35 30.73 -18.79
CA ARG A 143 16.56 30.31 -18.07
C ARG A 143 16.92 28.88 -18.48
N LEU A 144 18.04 28.70 -19.19
CA LEU A 144 18.42 27.38 -19.72
C LEU A 144 19.01 26.44 -18.66
N LYS A 145 19.60 26.96 -17.59
CA LYS A 145 20.20 26.18 -16.51
C LYS A 145 19.37 26.37 -15.24
N ASP A 146 18.89 25.25 -14.69
CA ASP A 146 18.06 25.24 -13.48
C ASP A 146 16.80 26.15 -13.58
N PRO A 147 15.93 25.93 -14.60
CA PRO A 147 14.66 26.64 -14.68
C PRO A 147 13.69 26.18 -13.60
N GLU A 148 12.84 27.09 -13.11
CA GLU A 148 11.75 26.73 -12.21
C GLU A 148 10.67 25.87 -12.90
N VAL A 149 10.49 26.05 -14.21
CA VAL A 149 9.57 25.26 -15.04
C VAL A 149 10.27 24.74 -16.29
N THR A 150 10.16 23.45 -16.56
CA THR A 150 10.56 22.86 -17.84
C THR A 150 9.30 22.57 -18.68
N VAL A 151 9.27 23.12 -19.90
CA VAL A 151 8.26 22.83 -20.92
C VAL A 151 8.77 21.66 -21.76
N ASP A 152 8.25 20.46 -21.49
CA ASP A 152 8.73 19.22 -22.09
C ASP A 152 7.84 18.82 -23.27
N LEU A 153 8.46 18.74 -24.45
CA LEU A 153 7.83 18.33 -25.71
C LEU A 153 8.51 17.07 -26.27
N GLU A 154 7.73 16.14 -26.80
CA GLU A 154 8.24 14.99 -27.56
C GLU A 154 7.55 14.96 -28.93
N ILE A 155 8.33 14.98 -30.00
CA ILE A 155 7.87 14.82 -31.37
C ILE A 155 8.30 13.44 -31.84
N SER A 156 7.33 12.59 -32.18
CA SER A 156 7.59 11.25 -32.69
C SER A 156 6.84 11.05 -34.01
N LYS A 157 7.59 10.90 -35.10
CA LYS A 157 7.04 10.83 -36.47
C LYS A 157 6.08 11.99 -36.74
N HIS A 158 4.78 11.73 -36.89
CA HIS A 158 3.74 12.74 -37.18
C HIS A 158 2.87 13.08 -35.96
N THR A 159 3.41 12.94 -34.74
CA THR A 159 2.66 13.21 -33.51
C THR A 159 3.47 14.08 -32.56
N LEU A 160 2.85 15.15 -32.09
CA LEU A 160 3.31 16.01 -31.00
C LEU A 160 2.75 15.48 -29.67
N TYR A 161 3.63 15.35 -28.69
CA TYR A 161 3.28 15.05 -27.31
C TYR A 161 3.70 16.24 -26.43
N VAL A 162 2.72 16.84 -25.76
CA VAL A 162 2.92 17.90 -24.78
C VAL A 162 2.80 17.28 -23.39
N VAL A 163 3.87 17.32 -22.60
CA VAL A 163 3.85 16.85 -21.22
C VAL A 163 3.19 17.93 -20.37
N GLY A 164 2.10 17.60 -19.69
CA GLY A 164 1.42 18.47 -18.75
C GLY A 164 2.02 18.30 -17.35
N GLN A 165 1.27 17.66 -16.46
CA GLN A 165 1.71 17.43 -15.09
C GLN A 165 2.61 16.19 -14.97
N ARG A 166 3.51 16.24 -13.98
CA ARG A 166 4.42 15.16 -13.63
C ARG A 166 4.21 14.81 -12.17
N HIS A 167 3.77 13.59 -11.93
CA HIS A 167 3.54 13.05 -10.59
C HIS A 167 4.64 12.05 -10.26
N ARG A 168 5.11 12.08 -9.01
CA ARG A 168 6.15 11.15 -8.54
C ARG A 168 5.50 9.84 -8.13
N GLY A 169 6.01 8.73 -8.65
CA GLY A 169 5.64 7.39 -8.20
C GLY A 169 6.56 6.88 -7.07
N PRO A 170 6.24 5.72 -6.50
CA PRO A 170 6.93 5.19 -5.31
C PRO A 170 8.33 4.63 -5.63
N GLY A 171 8.69 4.48 -6.90
CA GLY A 171 9.91 3.81 -7.33
C GLY A 171 9.85 2.30 -7.05
N GLY A 172 11.00 1.68 -6.81
CA GLY A 172 11.06 0.25 -6.46
C GLY A 172 10.81 -0.68 -7.65
N TYR A 173 10.43 -1.94 -7.37
CA TYR A 173 10.15 -2.95 -8.39
C TYR A 173 8.66 -3.33 -8.40
N PRO A 174 8.15 -3.83 -9.53
CA PRO A 174 6.75 -4.25 -9.64
C PRO A 174 6.41 -5.35 -8.63
N VAL A 175 5.36 -5.17 -7.83
CA VAL A 175 4.91 -6.17 -6.85
C VAL A 175 4.66 -7.52 -7.51
N GLY A 176 5.14 -8.60 -6.90
CA GLY A 176 5.05 -9.97 -7.43
C GLY A 176 5.97 -10.26 -8.61
N SER A 177 7.00 -9.44 -8.83
CA SER A 177 8.06 -9.70 -9.81
C SER A 177 9.26 -10.45 -9.23
N LEU A 178 9.35 -10.54 -7.90
CA LEU A 178 10.29 -11.34 -7.13
C LEU A 178 9.54 -12.43 -6.36
N ASP A 179 10.32 -13.31 -5.73
CA ASP A 179 9.84 -14.45 -4.95
C ASP A 179 8.92 -14.01 -3.79
N PRO A 180 8.01 -14.91 -3.36
CA PRO A 180 7.12 -14.63 -2.24
C PRO A 180 7.89 -14.55 -0.92
N VAL A 181 7.31 -13.82 0.03
CA VAL A 181 7.80 -13.72 1.41
C VAL A 181 6.62 -13.85 2.37
N LEU A 182 6.87 -14.39 3.57
CA LEU A 182 5.87 -14.48 4.63
C LEU A 182 6.14 -13.40 5.69
N SER A 183 5.32 -12.36 5.70
CA SER A 183 5.47 -11.22 6.61
C SER A 183 4.69 -11.42 7.89
N LEU A 184 5.39 -11.41 9.02
CA LEU A 184 4.81 -11.44 10.35
C LEU A 184 4.19 -10.06 10.63
N ILE A 185 2.88 -9.97 10.38
CA ILE A 185 2.11 -8.74 10.52
C ILE A 185 1.49 -8.66 11.91
N SER A 186 1.49 -7.46 12.46
CA SER A 186 0.86 -7.08 13.72
C SER A 186 0.16 -5.74 13.52
N GLY A 187 -0.61 -5.30 14.50
CA GLY A 187 -1.28 -4.00 14.44
C GLY A 187 -0.42 -2.84 14.93
N GLY A 188 0.89 -3.04 15.13
CA GLY A 188 1.83 -1.96 15.49
C GLY A 188 2.30 -1.13 14.29
N PHE A 189 3.17 -0.15 14.51
CA PHE A 189 3.72 0.70 13.44
C PHE A 189 4.68 -0.05 12.51
N ASP A 190 5.49 -0.95 13.07
CA ASP A 190 6.70 -1.42 12.39
C ASP A 190 6.40 -2.49 11.32
N SER A 191 5.55 -3.48 11.63
CA SER A 191 5.29 -4.60 10.72
C SER A 191 4.47 -4.22 9.47
N PRO A 192 3.52 -3.27 9.49
CA PRO A 192 2.93 -2.73 8.26
C PRO A 192 3.95 -2.03 7.38
N VAL A 193 4.85 -1.24 7.97
CA VAL A 193 5.92 -0.57 7.22
C VAL A 193 6.88 -1.57 6.60
N ALA A 194 7.31 -2.59 7.35
CA ALA A 194 8.16 -3.67 6.81
C ALA A 194 7.47 -4.41 5.65
N SER A 195 6.17 -4.69 5.77
CA SER A 195 5.36 -5.31 4.72
C SER A 195 5.29 -4.42 3.47
N TYR A 196 5.06 -3.12 3.63
CA TYR A 196 5.10 -2.16 2.52
C TYR A 196 6.47 -2.10 1.83
N LEU A 197 7.57 -2.04 2.59
CA LEU A 197 8.91 -1.97 2.03
C LEU A 197 9.28 -3.21 1.21
N THR A 198 8.81 -4.40 1.61
CA THR A 198 9.00 -5.63 0.83
C THR A 198 8.17 -5.63 -0.45
N MET A 199 6.91 -5.19 -0.40
CA MET A 199 6.09 -4.97 -1.60
C MET A 199 6.76 -3.99 -2.57
N ARG A 200 7.30 -2.87 -2.05
CA ARG A 200 8.05 -1.89 -2.84
C ARG A 200 9.29 -2.47 -3.50
N ARG A 201 9.87 -3.52 -2.92
CA ARG A 201 10.98 -4.25 -3.53
C ARG A 201 10.55 -5.30 -4.54
N GLY A 202 9.25 -5.43 -4.81
CA GLY A 202 8.69 -6.32 -5.82
C GLY A 202 8.37 -7.73 -5.32
N MET A 203 8.53 -7.99 -4.02
CA MET A 203 8.23 -9.28 -3.40
C MET A 203 6.71 -9.49 -3.34
N ARG A 204 6.27 -10.75 -3.41
CA ARG A 204 4.87 -11.11 -3.15
C ARG A 204 4.69 -11.37 -1.66
N THR A 205 4.17 -10.39 -0.94
CA THR A 205 4.07 -10.44 0.52
C THR A 205 2.78 -11.15 0.98
N HIS A 206 2.92 -12.35 1.52
CA HIS A 206 1.89 -13.04 2.30
C HIS A 206 1.93 -12.54 3.75
N TYR A 207 0.80 -12.64 4.46
CA TYR A 207 0.66 -12.15 5.83
C TYR A 207 0.49 -13.31 6.81
N LEU A 208 1.29 -13.32 7.87
CA LEU A 208 1.17 -14.22 9.00
C LEU A 208 0.90 -13.41 10.27
N PHE A 209 -0.25 -13.65 10.88
CA PHE A 209 -0.70 -13.00 12.09
C PHE A 209 -0.78 -14.02 13.22
N PHE A 210 -0.25 -13.65 14.39
CA PHE A 210 -0.35 -14.43 15.62
C PHE A 210 -1.39 -13.79 16.55
N ASN A 211 -2.51 -14.48 16.76
CA ASN A 211 -3.59 -13.95 17.57
C ASN A 211 -3.32 -14.13 19.06
N LEU A 212 -2.94 -13.05 19.71
CA LEU A 212 -2.68 -12.98 21.15
C LEU A 212 -3.85 -12.38 21.94
N GLY A 213 -4.86 -11.84 21.24
CA GLY A 213 -5.80 -10.87 21.80
C GLY A 213 -7.25 -11.12 21.43
N GLY A 214 -7.56 -12.30 20.88
CA GLY A 214 -8.91 -12.67 20.47
C GLY A 214 -9.40 -11.92 19.23
N ARG A 215 -10.73 -11.76 19.13
CA ARG A 215 -11.40 -11.27 17.91
C ARG A 215 -10.99 -9.83 17.55
N ASP A 216 -10.90 -8.93 18.52
CA ASP A 216 -10.61 -7.51 18.27
C ASP A 216 -9.22 -7.31 17.69
N HIS A 217 -8.23 -8.04 18.23
CA HIS A 217 -6.87 -8.04 17.71
C HIS A 217 -6.82 -8.57 16.26
N GLU A 218 -7.54 -9.66 15.98
CA GLU A 218 -7.58 -10.23 14.64
C GLU A 218 -8.23 -9.29 13.62
N VAL A 219 -9.33 -8.64 13.98
CA VAL A 219 -10.03 -7.66 13.11
C VAL A 219 -9.10 -6.49 12.79
N GLY A 220 -8.49 -5.89 13.80
CA GLY A 220 -7.56 -4.77 13.62
C GLY A 220 -6.36 -5.10 12.71
N VAL A 221 -5.80 -6.31 12.83
CA VAL A 221 -4.69 -6.74 11.97
C VAL A 221 -5.16 -7.11 10.56
N LYS A 222 -6.36 -7.67 10.40
CA LYS A 222 -6.97 -7.88 9.08
C LYS A 222 -7.20 -6.57 8.36
N GLU A 223 -7.66 -5.53 9.05
CA GLU A 223 -7.90 -4.19 8.49
C GLU A 223 -6.62 -3.60 7.89
N VAL A 224 -5.52 -3.55 8.66
CA VAL A 224 -4.25 -2.97 8.17
C VAL A 224 -3.64 -3.80 7.03
N ALA A 225 -3.72 -5.14 7.10
CA ALA A 225 -3.24 -6.01 6.03
C ALA A 225 -4.06 -5.82 4.75
N LEU A 226 -5.38 -5.77 4.86
CA LEU A 226 -6.29 -5.54 3.74
C LEU A 226 -6.07 -4.17 3.11
N TYR A 227 -5.92 -3.12 3.92
CA TYR A 227 -5.62 -1.77 3.45
C TYR A 227 -4.32 -1.73 2.65
N LEU A 228 -3.23 -2.28 3.20
CA LEU A 228 -1.95 -2.35 2.49
C LEU A 228 -2.07 -3.10 1.16
N TRP A 229 -2.80 -4.22 1.15
CA TRP A 229 -3.00 -5.00 -0.07
C TRP A 229 -3.84 -4.26 -1.11
N GLN A 230 -4.92 -3.58 -0.71
CA GLN A 230 -5.77 -2.82 -1.62
C GLN A 230 -5.02 -1.63 -2.22
N LYS A 231 -4.24 -0.91 -1.40
CA LYS A 231 -3.55 0.32 -1.81
C LYS A 231 -2.26 0.04 -2.57
N TYR A 232 -1.42 -0.88 -2.08
CA TYR A 232 -0.08 -1.13 -2.60
C TYR A 232 0.11 -2.52 -3.23
N GLY A 233 -0.76 -3.48 -2.89
CA GLY A 233 -0.63 -4.88 -3.29
C GLY A 233 -0.99 -5.18 -4.75
N CYS A 234 -1.50 -4.22 -5.53
CA CYS A 234 -1.79 -4.36 -6.96
C CYS A 234 -2.63 -5.62 -7.30
N ASN A 235 -3.63 -5.95 -6.47
CA ASN A 235 -4.49 -7.14 -6.58
C ASN A 235 -3.72 -8.48 -6.69
N GLN A 236 -2.51 -8.59 -6.12
CA GLN A 236 -1.79 -9.86 -6.08
C GLN A 236 -2.56 -10.90 -5.27
N ARG A 237 -2.46 -12.17 -5.67
CA ARG A 237 -3.03 -13.28 -4.90
C ARG A 237 -2.11 -13.61 -3.74
N VAL A 238 -2.48 -13.18 -2.54
CA VAL A 238 -1.72 -13.43 -1.30
C VAL A 238 -2.63 -13.99 -0.22
N LEU A 239 -2.02 -14.65 0.75
CA LEU A 239 -2.71 -15.27 1.88
C LEU A 239 -2.60 -14.35 3.09
N PHE A 240 -3.64 -14.38 3.92
CA PHE A 240 -3.63 -13.95 5.29
C PHE A 240 -3.80 -15.20 6.16
N ILE A 241 -2.83 -15.46 7.02
CA ILE A 241 -2.75 -16.66 7.84
C ILE A 241 -2.86 -16.22 9.29
N SER A 242 -3.90 -16.67 9.97
CA SER A 242 -4.18 -16.35 11.38
C SER A 242 -3.88 -17.58 12.22
N VAL A 243 -2.99 -17.47 13.21
CA VAL A 243 -2.63 -18.57 14.10
C VAL A 243 -3.04 -18.22 15.53
N PRO A 244 -3.89 -19.02 16.20
CA PRO A 244 -4.29 -18.78 17.58
C PRO A 244 -3.11 -19.00 18.53
N PHE A 245 -2.79 -18.00 19.34
CA PHE A 245 -1.63 -17.99 20.24
C PHE A 245 -2.00 -17.77 21.70
N GLU A 246 -3.30 -17.77 22.03
CA GLU A 246 -3.81 -17.59 23.40
C GLU A 246 -3.29 -18.69 24.34
N GLU A 247 -3.35 -19.97 23.92
CA GLU A 247 -2.80 -21.09 24.71
C GLU A 247 -1.28 -20.98 24.87
N VAL A 248 -0.57 -20.53 23.83
CA VAL A 248 0.88 -20.33 23.89
C VAL A 248 1.22 -19.27 24.93
N VAL A 249 0.52 -18.14 24.94
CA VAL A 249 0.72 -17.08 25.93
C VAL A 249 0.40 -17.56 27.35
N ALA A 250 -0.71 -18.27 27.53
CA ALA A 250 -1.10 -18.80 28.84
C ALA A 250 -0.03 -19.75 29.42
N GLU A 251 0.54 -20.62 28.58
CA GLU A 251 1.63 -21.51 28.99
C GLU A 251 2.90 -20.75 29.35
N LEU A 252 3.27 -19.75 28.55
CA LEU A 252 4.44 -18.91 28.84
C LEU A 252 4.32 -18.22 30.20
N LEU A 253 3.16 -17.62 30.49
CA LEU A 253 2.87 -16.96 31.77
C LEU A 253 2.91 -17.93 32.96
N GLY A 254 2.55 -19.20 32.74
CA GLY A 254 2.51 -20.21 33.81
C GLY A 254 3.83 -20.93 34.08
N LYS A 255 4.72 -21.03 33.08
CA LYS A 255 5.88 -21.94 33.14
C LYS A 255 7.25 -21.28 32.94
N ILE A 256 7.28 -20.12 32.28
CA ILE A 256 8.52 -19.49 31.84
C ILE A 256 8.87 -18.32 32.73
N GLN A 257 10.15 -18.17 33.01
CA GLN A 257 10.62 -17.01 33.76
C GLN A 257 10.36 -15.69 33.01
N ASP A 258 9.77 -14.71 33.71
CA ASP A 258 9.41 -13.38 33.20
C ASP A 258 10.44 -12.75 32.26
N SER A 259 11.70 -12.68 32.71
CA SER A 259 12.79 -12.06 31.95
C SER A 259 13.11 -12.71 30.60
N GLN A 260 12.70 -13.98 30.38
CA GLN A 260 12.95 -14.74 29.15
C GLN A 260 11.71 -14.82 28.23
N MET A 261 10.51 -14.51 28.75
CA MET A 261 9.24 -14.70 28.03
C MET A 261 9.23 -14.04 26.66
N GLY A 262 9.67 -12.78 26.55
CA GLY A 262 9.65 -12.06 25.28
C GLY A 262 10.54 -12.68 24.18
N VAL A 263 11.69 -13.26 24.57
CA VAL A 263 12.59 -13.94 23.62
C VAL A 263 12.00 -15.31 23.23
N ILE A 264 11.43 -16.03 24.19
CA ILE A 264 10.84 -17.35 23.95
C ILE A 264 9.56 -17.25 23.12
N LEU A 265 8.68 -16.26 23.39
CA LEU A 265 7.50 -16.02 22.55
C LEU A 265 7.90 -15.83 21.08
N LYS A 266 8.88 -14.95 20.82
CA LYS A 266 9.36 -14.69 19.45
C LYS A 266 9.97 -15.93 18.81
N ARG A 267 10.66 -16.78 19.58
CA ARG A 267 11.14 -18.07 19.09
C ARG A 267 9.99 -19.02 18.75
N MET A 268 8.93 -19.08 19.54
CA MET A 268 7.74 -19.89 19.22
C MET A 268 7.01 -19.38 17.97
N MET A 269 6.86 -18.07 17.84
CA MET A 269 6.35 -17.43 16.61
C MET A 269 7.21 -17.80 15.41
N LEU A 270 8.54 -17.70 15.52
CA LEU A 270 9.43 -17.97 14.39
C LEU A 270 9.44 -19.46 14.01
N ARG A 271 9.34 -20.39 14.97
CA ARG A 271 9.18 -21.84 14.69
C ARG A 271 7.91 -22.15 13.90
N VAL A 272 6.78 -21.52 14.27
CA VAL A 272 5.51 -21.69 13.54
C VAL A 272 5.60 -21.05 12.17
N ALA A 273 6.16 -19.84 12.07
CA ALA A 273 6.35 -19.15 10.80
C ALA A 273 7.22 -19.96 9.84
N ASP A 274 8.30 -20.56 10.36
CA ASP A 274 9.21 -21.41 9.58
C ASP A 274 8.47 -22.61 8.98
N ARG A 275 7.69 -23.34 9.78
CA ARG A 275 6.89 -24.49 9.29
C ARG A 275 5.82 -24.08 8.28
N ILE A 276 5.09 -22.99 8.53
CA ILE A 276 4.09 -22.48 7.57
C ILE A 276 4.76 -22.05 6.26
N ALA A 277 5.94 -21.43 6.33
CA ALA A 277 6.68 -21.07 5.14
C ALA A 277 7.22 -22.30 4.39
N ASP A 278 7.49 -23.41 5.07
CA ASP A 278 7.84 -24.70 4.44
C ASP A 278 6.69 -25.28 3.63
N ASP A 279 5.52 -25.35 4.25
CA ASP A 279 4.30 -25.84 3.59
C ASP A 279 3.92 -24.99 2.35
N LEU A 280 4.33 -23.73 2.32
CA LEU A 280 4.05 -22.77 1.24
C LEU A 280 5.21 -22.61 0.24
N GLU A 281 6.32 -23.33 0.42
CA GLU A 281 7.54 -23.20 -0.39
C GLU A 281 8.06 -21.74 -0.44
N ILE A 282 8.08 -21.07 0.72
CA ILE A 282 8.57 -19.70 0.90
C ILE A 282 9.92 -19.73 1.63
N ASP A 283 10.94 -19.16 0.99
CA ASP A 283 12.32 -19.17 1.49
C ASP A 283 12.63 -18.09 2.53
N ALA A 284 11.77 -17.07 2.66
CA ALA A 284 12.05 -15.90 3.48
C ALA A 284 10.85 -15.43 4.34
N LEU A 285 11.18 -15.13 5.60
CA LEU A 285 10.29 -14.51 6.58
C LEU A 285 10.58 -13.01 6.65
N VAL A 286 9.59 -12.20 6.98
CA VAL A 286 9.77 -10.74 7.16
C VAL A 286 9.28 -10.34 8.54
N THR A 287 10.07 -9.55 9.27
CA THR A 287 9.65 -8.97 10.55
C THR A 287 9.86 -7.45 10.54
N GLY A 288 9.07 -6.75 11.36
CA GLY A 288 9.24 -5.31 11.62
C GLY A 288 10.29 -4.99 12.67
N GLU A 289 11.20 -5.90 13.01
CA GLU A 289 12.15 -5.66 14.09
C GLU A 289 13.25 -4.64 13.72
N CYS A 290 13.56 -3.76 14.67
CA CYS A 290 14.60 -2.75 14.62
C CYS A 290 15.55 -2.86 15.83
N VAL A 291 16.86 -2.75 15.59
CA VAL A 291 17.85 -2.86 16.66
C VAL A 291 17.65 -1.76 17.70
N ALA A 292 17.69 -2.16 18.97
CA ALA A 292 17.65 -1.27 20.13
C ALA A 292 16.36 -0.45 20.32
N GLN A 293 15.28 -0.78 19.59
CA GLN A 293 13.97 -0.14 19.81
C GLN A 293 13.30 -0.61 21.11
N VAL A 294 13.42 -1.90 21.44
CA VAL A 294 12.92 -2.50 22.69
C VAL A 294 13.92 -3.51 23.23
N SER A 295 13.82 -3.86 24.52
CA SER A 295 14.74 -4.78 25.20
C SER A 295 14.86 -6.15 24.52
N SER A 296 13.81 -6.64 23.86
CA SER A 296 13.83 -7.91 23.12
C SER A 296 14.54 -7.84 21.76
N GLN A 297 14.92 -6.65 21.28
CA GLN A 297 15.48 -6.41 19.94
C GLN A 297 16.95 -5.91 20.01
N THR A 298 17.73 -6.46 20.92
CA THR A 298 19.20 -6.31 20.87
C THR A 298 19.79 -7.29 19.85
N LEU A 299 20.97 -6.99 19.31
CA LEU A 299 21.67 -7.90 18.38
C LEU A 299 21.82 -9.32 18.96
N ARG A 300 22.09 -9.43 20.27
CA ARG A 300 22.20 -10.72 20.94
C ARG A 300 20.86 -11.46 20.98
N ASN A 301 19.78 -10.76 21.31
CA ASN A 301 18.46 -11.38 21.39
C ASN A 301 17.96 -11.77 20.00
N LEU A 302 18.13 -10.92 18.98
CA LEU A 302 17.77 -11.23 17.59
C LEU A 302 18.51 -12.47 17.09
N SER A 303 19.82 -12.57 17.34
CA SER A 303 20.60 -13.77 17.01
C SER A 303 20.11 -15.03 17.72
N VAL A 304 19.67 -14.91 18.98
CA VAL A 304 19.07 -16.03 19.72
C VAL A 304 17.69 -16.38 19.16
N ILE A 305 16.90 -15.41 18.73
CA ILE A 305 15.59 -15.63 18.11
C ILE A 305 15.75 -16.36 16.77
N ASP A 306 16.64 -15.89 15.91
CA ASP A 306 16.87 -16.45 14.58
C ASP A 306 17.33 -17.91 14.58
N ALA A 307 18.02 -18.34 15.64
CA ALA A 307 18.57 -19.69 15.75
C ALA A 307 17.53 -20.83 15.75
N VAL A 308 16.22 -20.53 15.70
CA VAL A 308 15.15 -21.54 15.60
C VAL A 308 14.54 -21.68 14.21
N SER A 309 15.01 -20.90 13.23
CA SER A 309 14.54 -20.94 11.85
C SER A 309 15.71 -21.19 10.90
N GLU A 310 15.45 -21.96 9.85
CA GLU A 310 16.42 -22.24 8.79
C GLU A 310 16.28 -21.25 7.62
N ARG A 311 15.23 -20.43 7.62
CA ARG A 311 14.88 -19.48 6.57
C ARG A 311 15.56 -18.12 6.74
N LEU A 312 15.62 -17.37 5.64
CA LEU A 312 16.12 -16.00 5.66
C LEU A 312 15.11 -15.08 6.38
N VAL A 313 15.50 -14.52 7.52
CA VAL A 313 14.68 -13.51 8.23
C VAL A 313 15.06 -12.10 7.78
N LEU A 314 14.24 -11.52 6.91
CA LEU A 314 14.37 -10.17 6.41
C LEU A 314 13.84 -9.16 7.44
N ARG A 315 14.65 -8.14 7.73
CA ARG A 315 14.31 -7.05 8.64
C ARG A 315 14.49 -5.70 7.96
N PRO A 316 13.52 -5.25 7.16
CA PRO A 316 13.64 -4.00 6.39
C PRO A 316 13.94 -2.77 7.26
N LEU A 317 13.58 -2.83 8.55
CA LEU A 317 13.70 -1.73 9.51
C LEU A 317 14.91 -1.86 10.46
N ILE A 318 15.79 -2.86 10.26
CA ILE A 318 16.80 -3.25 11.25
C ILE A 318 17.68 -2.10 11.78
N ALA A 319 17.94 -1.11 10.93
CA ALA A 319 18.76 0.06 11.23
C ALA A 319 18.02 1.38 10.95
N THR A 320 16.69 1.38 11.07
CA THR A 320 15.84 2.56 10.84
C THR A 320 15.39 3.16 12.16
N ASP A 321 15.46 4.48 12.30
CA ASP A 321 15.00 5.15 13.50
C ASP A 321 13.47 5.17 13.60
N LYS A 322 12.96 5.25 14.84
CA LYS A 322 11.51 5.25 15.11
C LYS A 322 10.78 6.39 14.41
N GLU A 323 11.39 7.57 14.34
CA GLU A 323 10.79 8.73 13.67
C GLU A 323 10.62 8.49 12.16
N ASP A 324 11.60 7.84 11.52
CA ASP A 324 11.50 7.47 10.11
C ASP A 324 10.42 6.40 9.88
N ILE A 325 10.29 5.43 10.79
CA ILE A 325 9.22 4.42 10.74
C ILE A 325 7.85 5.10 10.84
N VAL A 326 7.66 6.01 11.80
CA VAL A 326 6.41 6.77 11.97
C VAL A 326 6.12 7.66 10.77
N ARG A 327 7.15 8.30 10.19
CA ARG A 327 7.01 9.09 8.96
C ARG A 327 6.52 8.21 7.82
N ILE A 328 7.16 7.06 7.58
CA ILE A 328 6.72 6.13 6.53
C ILE A 328 5.31 5.62 6.82
N ALA A 329 4.98 5.25 8.05
CA ALA A 329 3.64 4.83 8.44
C ALA A 329 2.59 5.92 8.15
N THR A 330 2.95 7.20 8.30
CA THR A 330 2.09 8.34 7.94
C THR A 330 1.95 8.44 6.42
N GLU A 331 3.07 8.42 5.69
CA GLU A 331 3.08 8.49 4.22
C GLU A 331 2.27 7.36 3.57
N ILE A 332 2.27 6.17 4.16
CA ILE A 332 1.52 5.02 3.65
C ILE A 332 0.11 4.89 4.24
N GLY A 333 -0.26 5.75 5.19
CA GLY A 333 -1.58 5.77 5.82
C GLY A 333 -1.82 4.67 6.86
N THR A 334 -0.80 3.98 7.36
CA THR A 334 -0.94 2.95 8.41
C THR A 334 -0.78 3.48 9.83
N ARG A 335 -0.39 4.76 10.01
CA ARG A 335 -0.18 5.37 11.34
C ARG A 335 -1.42 5.29 12.23
N ASP A 336 -2.59 5.62 11.70
CA ASP A 336 -3.82 5.69 12.49
C ASP A 336 -4.36 4.31 12.86
N PHE A 337 -4.10 3.27 12.07
CA PHE A 337 -4.37 1.88 12.47
C PHE A 337 -3.57 1.51 13.72
N ALA A 338 -2.27 1.80 13.67
CA ALA A 338 -1.36 1.44 14.74
C ALA A 338 -1.61 2.24 16.04
N ALA A 339 -2.02 3.50 15.91
CA ALA A 339 -2.36 4.34 17.06
C ALA A 339 -3.58 3.83 17.84
N ASN A 340 -4.51 3.15 17.17
CA ASN A 340 -5.74 2.62 17.77
C ASN A 340 -5.61 1.15 18.23
N MET A 341 -4.46 0.51 18.01
CA MET A 341 -4.26 -0.89 18.38
C MET A 341 -3.64 -1.05 19.77
N PRO A 342 -4.20 -1.89 20.66
CA PRO A 342 -3.54 -2.24 21.91
C PRO A 342 -2.19 -2.96 21.69
N GLU A 343 -1.22 -2.69 22.57
CA GLU A 343 0.10 -3.36 22.51
C GLU A 343 0.05 -4.76 23.17
N TYR A 344 -0.47 -5.76 22.45
CA TYR A 344 -0.62 -7.12 22.99
C TYR A 344 0.70 -7.80 23.38
N CYS A 345 1.77 -7.66 22.56
CA CYS A 345 3.09 -8.24 22.87
C CYS A 345 3.78 -7.57 24.08
N GLY A 346 3.40 -6.34 24.43
CA GLY A 346 3.99 -5.60 25.55
C GLY A 346 3.55 -6.14 26.91
N VAL A 347 2.34 -6.71 26.99
CA VAL A 347 1.72 -7.21 28.23
C VAL A 347 2.56 -8.28 28.94
N ILE A 348 3.32 -9.06 28.18
CA ILE A 348 4.13 -10.18 28.72
C ILE A 348 5.58 -9.77 29.06
N SER A 349 5.95 -8.50 28.91
CA SER A 349 7.34 -8.06 29.01
C SER A 349 7.69 -7.52 30.40
N VAL A 350 7.71 -8.39 31.41
CA VAL A 350 8.14 -8.03 32.79
C VAL A 350 9.65 -8.23 32.94
N ASN A 351 10.39 -7.14 33.17
CA ASN A 351 11.86 -7.13 33.31
C ASN A 351 12.62 -7.92 32.21
N PRO A 352 12.39 -7.61 30.93
CA PRO A 352 12.91 -8.40 29.81
C PRO A 352 14.44 -8.39 29.76
N THR A 353 15.05 -9.54 29.46
CA THR A 353 16.49 -9.64 29.27
C THR A 353 16.93 -8.90 28.01
N THR A 354 17.98 -8.09 28.11
CA THR A 354 18.61 -7.40 26.97
C THR A 354 19.75 -8.21 26.35
N ARG A 355 20.17 -9.29 27.00
CA ARG A 355 21.30 -10.12 26.56
C ARG A 355 21.05 -11.59 26.89
N ALA A 356 20.14 -12.21 26.16
CA ALA A 356 19.81 -13.61 26.30
C ALA A 356 21.03 -14.52 26.07
N ARG A 357 21.11 -15.58 26.87
CA ARG A 357 22.08 -16.68 26.69
C ARG A 357 21.32 -17.86 26.11
N LEU A 358 21.71 -18.31 24.91
CA LEU A 358 21.02 -19.39 24.19
C LEU A 358 20.75 -20.60 25.09
N ALA A 359 21.79 -21.12 25.76
CA ALA A 359 21.64 -22.26 26.67
C ALA A 359 20.61 -22.06 27.80
N ARG A 360 20.43 -20.82 28.30
CA ARG A 360 19.40 -20.50 29.29
C ARG A 360 18.02 -20.46 28.66
N VAL A 361 17.90 -19.86 27.48
CA VAL A 361 16.64 -19.82 26.72
C VAL A 361 16.18 -21.24 26.39
N GLU A 362 17.07 -22.09 25.88
CA GLU A 362 16.77 -23.50 25.59
C GLU A 362 16.41 -24.31 26.84
N ALA A 363 17.03 -24.03 27.99
CA ALA A 363 16.69 -24.68 29.25
C ALA A 363 15.28 -24.29 29.74
N GLU A 364 14.90 -23.02 29.58
CA GLU A 364 13.54 -22.55 29.88
C GLU A 364 12.53 -23.10 28.87
N GLU A 365 12.86 -23.16 27.57
CA GLU A 365 12.00 -23.76 26.54
C GLU A 365 11.64 -25.22 26.82
N ARG A 366 12.50 -25.99 27.49
CA ARG A 366 12.17 -27.37 27.89
C ARG A 366 11.01 -27.48 28.88
N ARG A 367 10.62 -26.37 29.53
CA ARG A 367 9.43 -26.31 30.40
C ARG A 367 8.15 -26.03 29.63
N PHE A 368 8.24 -25.59 28.38
CA PHE A 368 7.11 -25.32 27.52
C PHE A 368 6.67 -26.62 26.83
N ASP A 369 5.37 -26.93 26.88
CA ASP A 369 4.80 -28.05 26.14
C ASP A 369 4.68 -27.74 24.63
N MET A 370 5.56 -28.33 23.83
CA MET A 370 5.56 -28.14 22.37
C MET A 370 4.29 -28.62 21.68
N ALA A 371 3.51 -29.53 22.29
CA ALA A 371 2.23 -29.95 21.73
C ALA A 371 1.22 -28.79 21.63
N ILE A 372 1.38 -27.73 22.45
CA ILE A 372 0.58 -26.49 22.34
C ILE A 372 0.87 -25.80 21.01
N LEU A 373 2.15 -25.75 20.61
CA LEU A 373 2.56 -25.14 19.35
C LEU A 373 2.02 -25.92 18.14
N ASP A 374 2.05 -27.26 18.22
CA ASP A 374 1.47 -28.13 17.19
C ASP A 374 -0.04 -27.92 17.05
N ARG A 375 -0.77 -27.78 18.16
CA ARG A 375 -2.20 -27.45 18.14
C ARG A 375 -2.46 -26.07 17.55
N ALA A 376 -1.67 -25.06 17.92
CA ALA A 376 -1.77 -23.72 17.36
C ALA A 376 -1.60 -23.74 15.84
N LEU A 377 -0.58 -24.44 15.35
CA LEU A 377 -0.34 -24.62 13.91
C LEU A 377 -1.48 -25.39 13.23
N ALA A 378 -1.96 -26.48 13.82
CA ALA A 378 -3.07 -27.27 13.26
C ALA A 378 -4.38 -26.45 13.16
N ASN A 379 -4.57 -25.48 14.05
CA ASN A 379 -5.71 -24.58 14.07
C ASN A 379 -5.48 -23.27 13.27
N ALA A 380 -4.35 -23.15 12.56
CA ALA A 380 -4.08 -21.98 11.71
C ALA A 380 -5.13 -21.87 10.60
N LYS A 381 -5.66 -20.67 10.39
CA LYS A 381 -6.64 -20.37 9.35
C LYS A 381 -5.97 -19.63 8.21
N GLN A 382 -5.99 -20.23 7.03
CA GLN A 382 -5.47 -19.61 5.81
C GLN A 382 -6.62 -19.09 4.96
N THR A 383 -6.67 -17.77 4.76
CA THR A 383 -7.68 -17.11 3.95
C THR A 383 -6.99 -16.30 2.86
N ARG A 384 -7.52 -16.31 1.63
CA ARG A 384 -7.03 -15.36 0.63
C ARG A 384 -7.44 -13.95 1.03
N ILE A 385 -6.52 -13.00 0.93
CA ILE A 385 -6.76 -11.64 1.43
C ILE A 385 -7.98 -10.96 0.78
N ASP A 386 -8.26 -11.27 -0.49
CA ASP A 386 -9.40 -10.73 -1.25
C ASP A 386 -10.75 -11.30 -0.79
N ARG A 387 -10.76 -12.34 0.04
CA ARG A 387 -11.95 -12.99 0.60
C ARG A 387 -12.17 -12.71 2.08
N LEU A 388 -11.24 -12.04 2.77
CA LEU A 388 -11.32 -11.80 4.21
C LEU A 388 -12.66 -11.19 4.65
N ALA A 389 -13.12 -10.15 3.96
CA ALA A 389 -14.38 -9.50 4.32
C ALA A 389 -15.63 -10.34 4.01
N GLN A 390 -15.56 -11.22 3.01
CA GLN A 390 -16.67 -12.10 2.69
C GLN A 390 -16.81 -13.20 3.74
N GLU A 391 -15.70 -13.82 4.16
CA GLU A 391 -15.72 -14.85 5.21
C GLU A 391 -16.20 -14.29 6.56
N GLU A 392 -15.91 -13.03 6.88
CA GLU A 392 -16.40 -12.40 8.12
C GLU A 392 -17.88 -12.01 8.07
N LEU A 393 -18.43 -11.66 6.91
CA LEU A 393 -19.88 -11.51 6.73
C LEU A 393 -20.60 -12.85 6.81
N GLU A 394 -20.07 -13.91 6.20
CA GLU A 394 -20.77 -15.21 6.26
C GLU A 394 -20.89 -15.73 7.71
N ARG A 395 -20.05 -15.21 8.62
CA ARG A 395 -20.12 -15.46 10.06
C ARG A 395 -21.08 -14.55 10.82
N ALA A 396 -21.28 -13.31 10.36
CA ALA A 396 -22.12 -12.33 11.02
C ALA A 396 -23.26 -11.96 10.06
N ASP A 397 -24.52 -12.25 10.40
CA ASP A 397 -25.72 -12.16 9.55
C ASP A 397 -26.05 -10.73 9.02
N VAL A 398 -25.09 -10.10 8.33
CA VAL A 398 -25.05 -8.69 7.93
C VAL A 398 -25.65 -8.56 6.53
N GLU A 399 -26.70 -7.77 6.41
CA GLU A 399 -27.34 -7.50 5.13
C GLU A 399 -26.54 -6.49 4.28
N VAL A 400 -26.35 -6.80 2.99
CA VAL A 400 -25.68 -5.92 2.01
C VAL A 400 -26.72 -5.43 1.01
N LEU A 401 -26.89 -4.11 0.92
CA LEU A 401 -27.91 -3.47 0.08
C LEU A 401 -27.27 -2.50 -0.92
N SER A 402 -27.78 -2.50 -2.14
CA SER A 402 -27.35 -1.58 -3.21
C SER A 402 -28.10 -0.24 -3.19
N VAL A 403 -29.09 -0.09 -2.33
CA VAL A 403 -29.92 1.12 -2.21
C VAL A 403 -29.98 1.54 -0.74
N PRO A 404 -29.85 2.84 -0.43
CA PRO A 404 -30.03 3.35 0.93
C PRO A 404 -31.44 3.05 1.45
N LEU A 405 -31.53 2.58 2.69
CA LEU A 405 -32.81 2.43 3.38
C LEU A 405 -33.35 3.80 3.81
N ALA A 406 -34.67 3.97 3.69
CA ALA A 406 -35.34 5.19 4.15
C ALA A 406 -35.22 5.32 5.67
N GLY A 407 -34.71 6.45 6.14
CA GLY A 407 -34.50 6.72 7.58
C GLY A 407 -33.24 6.09 8.16
N ALA A 408 -32.42 5.40 7.36
CA ALA A 408 -31.11 4.93 7.78
C ALA A 408 -30.04 6.02 7.56
N THR A 409 -29.07 6.07 8.45
CA THR A 409 -27.92 6.99 8.35
C THR A 409 -26.76 6.26 7.70
N ILE A 410 -26.21 6.84 6.62
CA ILE A 410 -25.02 6.26 5.98
C ILE A 410 -23.79 6.71 6.74
N ILE A 411 -22.89 5.79 7.05
CA ILE A 411 -21.55 6.12 7.56
C ILE A 411 -20.54 5.85 6.45
N ASP A 412 -19.96 6.91 5.90
CA ASP A 412 -18.81 6.81 5.00
C ASP A 412 -17.56 6.52 5.84
N ILE A 413 -17.06 5.29 5.72
CA ILE A 413 -15.94 4.80 6.50
C ILE A 413 -14.60 4.89 5.75
N ARG A 414 -14.57 5.50 4.57
CA ARG A 414 -13.32 5.64 3.81
C ARG A 414 -12.34 6.59 4.50
N HIS A 415 -11.07 6.47 4.14
CA HIS A 415 -10.07 7.45 4.53
C HIS A 415 -10.44 8.84 3.96
N PRO A 416 -10.17 9.95 4.68
CA PRO A 416 -10.49 11.31 4.22
C PRO A 416 -10.03 11.60 2.78
N ASP A 417 -8.79 11.23 2.43
CA ASP A 417 -8.25 11.39 1.08
C ASP A 417 -9.13 10.75 -0.02
N GLU A 418 -9.68 9.55 0.24
CA GLU A 418 -10.55 8.86 -0.72
C GLU A 418 -11.92 9.53 -0.85
N GLU A 419 -12.42 10.11 0.24
CA GLU A 419 -13.66 10.88 0.27
C GLU A 419 -13.52 12.18 -0.51
N GLU A 420 -12.43 12.92 -0.32
CA GLU A 420 -12.13 14.14 -1.08
C GLU A 420 -12.00 13.88 -2.59
N LEU A 421 -11.34 12.77 -2.96
CA LEU A 421 -11.16 12.39 -4.36
C LEU A 421 -12.45 11.91 -5.03
N ALA A 422 -13.31 11.21 -4.28
CA ALA A 422 -14.56 10.66 -4.78
C ALA A 422 -15.69 10.82 -3.75
N PRO A 423 -16.28 12.03 -3.62
CA PRO A 423 -17.31 12.27 -2.62
C PRO A 423 -18.55 11.40 -2.87
N LEU A 424 -19.08 10.77 -1.82
CA LEU A 424 -20.30 9.99 -1.92
C LEU A 424 -21.49 10.92 -2.15
N ARG A 425 -22.19 10.75 -3.27
CA ARG A 425 -23.38 11.53 -3.60
C ARG A 425 -24.63 10.69 -3.42
N VAL A 426 -25.26 10.83 -2.26
CA VAL A 426 -26.46 10.09 -1.88
C VAL A 426 -27.47 11.04 -1.24
N ARG A 427 -28.76 10.73 -1.35
CA ARG A 427 -29.83 11.49 -0.67
C ARG A 427 -29.97 10.96 0.75
N GLY A 428 -29.76 11.82 1.75
CA GLY A 428 -29.87 11.45 3.17
C GLY A 428 -28.75 12.03 4.02
N GLU A 429 -28.76 11.68 5.31
CA GLU A 429 -27.68 12.01 6.24
C GLU A 429 -26.48 11.08 6.01
N VAL A 430 -25.28 11.66 5.90
CA VAL A 430 -24.02 10.93 5.76
C VAL A 430 -23.08 11.37 6.87
N LEU A 431 -22.77 10.46 7.78
CA LEU A 431 -21.72 10.64 8.78
C LEU A 431 -20.37 10.24 8.18
N LYS A 432 -19.36 11.08 8.37
CA LYS A 432 -17.98 10.79 7.95
C LYS A 432 -17.20 10.30 9.15
N ILE A 433 -17.05 8.98 9.24
CA ILE A 433 -16.33 8.34 10.35
C ILE A 433 -15.38 7.34 9.73
N PRO A 434 -14.10 7.72 9.50
CA PRO A 434 -13.12 6.81 8.93
C PRO A 434 -13.06 5.50 9.71
N PHE A 435 -12.82 4.41 9.00
CA PHE A 435 -12.92 3.06 9.56
C PHE A 435 -12.08 2.85 10.83
N TYR A 436 -10.91 3.51 10.95
CA TYR A 436 -10.02 3.41 12.10
C TYR A 436 -10.55 4.14 13.36
N GLU A 437 -11.51 5.07 13.21
CA GLU A 437 -12.20 5.73 14.32
C GLU A 437 -13.56 5.08 14.63
N LEU A 438 -14.05 4.23 13.74
CA LEU A 438 -15.43 3.73 13.78
C LEU A 438 -15.75 3.03 15.10
N HIS A 439 -14.90 2.10 15.53
CA HIS A 439 -15.12 1.36 16.78
C HIS A 439 -15.10 2.27 18.01
N GLY A 440 -14.18 3.23 18.08
CA GLY A 440 -14.12 4.19 19.19
C GLY A 440 -15.33 5.13 19.24
N LYS A 441 -15.89 5.48 18.07
CA LYS A 441 -17.07 6.35 17.97
C LYS A 441 -18.40 5.60 18.00
N ALA A 442 -18.41 4.30 17.73
CA ALA A 442 -19.61 3.46 17.71
C ALA A 442 -20.37 3.52 19.05
N ALA A 443 -19.63 3.54 20.17
CA ALA A 443 -20.21 3.68 21.51
C ALA A 443 -21.10 4.92 21.65
N GLY A 444 -20.75 6.04 21.00
CA GLY A 444 -21.47 7.31 21.05
C GLY A 444 -22.56 7.48 20.00
N LEU A 445 -22.76 6.51 19.11
CA LEU A 445 -23.81 6.57 18.10
C LEU A 445 -25.21 6.43 18.75
N PRO A 446 -26.20 7.24 18.33
CA PRO A 446 -27.58 7.06 18.76
C PRO A 446 -28.09 5.62 18.56
N ARG A 447 -28.64 5.03 19.62
CA ARG A 447 -29.19 3.66 19.61
C ARG A 447 -30.61 3.65 19.00
N GLY A 448 -31.02 2.51 18.46
CA GLY A 448 -32.34 2.32 17.84
C GLY A 448 -32.49 2.92 16.44
N GLN A 449 -31.36 3.23 15.77
CA GLN A 449 -31.30 3.64 14.37
C GLN A 449 -30.52 2.61 13.56
N THR A 450 -30.85 2.50 12.27
CA THR A 450 -30.12 1.66 11.32
C THR A 450 -29.00 2.45 10.68
N TYR A 451 -27.76 1.94 10.77
CA TYR A 451 -26.59 2.52 10.13
C TYR A 451 -26.16 1.69 8.93
N MET A 452 -25.84 2.35 7.81
CA MET A 452 -25.33 1.67 6.62
C MET A 452 -23.88 2.07 6.35
N LEU A 453 -22.94 1.14 6.50
CA LEU A 453 -21.51 1.42 6.29
C LEU A 453 -21.16 1.42 4.80
N TYR A 454 -20.37 2.40 4.37
CA TYR A 454 -19.91 2.54 2.98
C TYR A 454 -18.39 2.73 2.87
N CYS A 455 -17.77 1.91 2.01
CA CYS A 455 -16.43 2.04 1.51
C CYS A 455 -16.49 1.62 0.04
N GLY A 456 -15.84 2.30 -0.90
CA GLY A 456 -16.17 2.16 -2.33
C GLY A 456 -16.23 0.72 -2.88
N LYS A 457 -15.38 -0.20 -2.40
CA LYS A 457 -15.37 -1.62 -2.81
C LYS A 457 -16.27 -2.54 -1.96
N GLY A 458 -16.90 -2.00 -0.92
CA GLY A 458 -17.68 -2.71 0.09
C GLY A 458 -16.86 -3.63 1.00
N VAL A 459 -15.56 -3.86 0.76
CA VAL A 459 -14.77 -4.86 1.50
C VAL A 459 -14.57 -4.43 2.97
N MET A 460 -14.15 -3.18 3.23
CA MET A 460 -14.00 -2.69 4.62
C MET A 460 -15.36 -2.60 5.33
N SER A 461 -16.40 -2.10 4.65
CA SER A 461 -17.75 -1.99 5.23
C SER A 461 -18.28 -3.32 5.72
N ARG A 462 -18.03 -4.38 4.94
CA ARG A 462 -18.39 -5.76 5.29
C ARG A 462 -17.66 -6.26 6.53
N LEU A 463 -16.35 -5.99 6.61
CA LEU A 463 -15.53 -6.37 7.77
C LEU A 463 -16.01 -5.65 9.05
N HIS A 464 -16.20 -4.34 8.99
CA HIS A 464 -16.63 -3.53 10.14
C HIS A 464 -18.08 -3.80 10.55
N ALA A 465 -18.99 -4.02 9.60
CA ALA A 465 -20.37 -4.34 9.92
C ALA A 465 -20.48 -5.67 10.68
N SER A 466 -19.73 -6.70 10.26
CA SER A 466 -19.64 -7.99 10.98
C SER A 466 -19.17 -7.84 12.43
N HIS A 467 -18.32 -6.86 12.71
CA HIS A 467 -17.84 -6.58 14.06
C HIS A 467 -18.89 -5.84 14.89
N LEU A 468 -19.53 -4.80 14.34
CA LEU A 468 -20.51 -3.98 15.06
C LEU A 468 -21.86 -4.66 15.27
N GLN A 469 -22.18 -5.71 14.50
CA GLN A 469 -23.48 -6.39 14.57
C GLN A 469 -23.76 -7.12 15.91
N GLY A 470 -22.77 -7.19 16.79
CA GLY A 470 -22.92 -7.69 18.16
C GLY A 470 -23.13 -6.61 19.23
N GLU A 471 -23.06 -5.32 18.89
CA GLU A 471 -23.26 -4.24 19.86
C GLU A 471 -24.75 -4.02 20.16
N GLU A 472 -25.14 -4.08 21.43
CA GLU A 472 -26.53 -3.89 21.85
C GLU A 472 -27.10 -2.55 21.37
N GLY A 473 -28.21 -2.60 20.63
CA GLY A 473 -28.95 -1.41 20.21
C GLY A 473 -28.42 -0.70 18.96
N LEU A 474 -27.45 -1.26 18.24
CA LEU A 474 -27.07 -0.82 16.90
C LEU A 474 -27.51 -1.85 15.85
N GLU A 475 -28.25 -1.40 14.84
CA GLU A 475 -28.52 -2.21 13.65
C GLU A 475 -27.60 -1.71 12.53
N VAL A 476 -26.67 -2.57 12.10
CA VAL A 476 -25.66 -2.20 11.10
C VAL A 476 -25.85 -3.02 9.84
N LYS A 477 -25.86 -2.35 8.69
CA LYS A 477 -25.94 -2.93 7.34
C LYS A 477 -24.82 -2.38 6.47
N VAL A 478 -24.63 -2.96 5.28
CA VAL A 478 -23.65 -2.46 4.31
C VAL A 478 -24.36 -1.81 3.14
N TYR A 479 -23.93 -0.59 2.78
CA TYR A 479 -24.31 0.06 1.54
C TYR A 479 -23.23 -0.17 0.48
N ALA A 480 -23.58 -0.88 -0.60
CA ALA A 480 -22.71 -1.20 -1.72
C ALA A 480 -23.40 -0.82 -3.05
N PRO A 481 -23.40 0.48 -3.42
CA PRO A 481 -24.09 1.00 -4.61
C PRO A 481 -23.58 0.49 -5.95
#